data_AF-A0A453D2K3-F1
#
_entry.id   AF-A0A453D2K3-F1
#
_cell.length_a   1.000
_cell.length_b   1.000
_cell.length_c   1.000
_cell.angle_alpha   90.00
_cell.angle_beta   90.00
_cell.angle_gamma   90.00
#
_symmetry.space_group_name_H-M   'P 1'
#
loop_
_entity.id
_entity.type
_entity.pdbx_description
1 polymer ?
#
loop_
_entity_poly.entity_id
_entity_poly.type
_entity_poly.pdbx_seq_one_letter_code
_entity_poly.pdbx_strand_id
1 'polypeptide(L)'
;MIKRIVSMFTSNSSGVPAPDPEAAVSSGVRAARQPQPQAFDYFVVLDFEATCDKGARIYPQEIIEFPSVLVDGATGDLDPAEFRAYVRPQYHPVLTDFCRDLTGIRQADVDGGVPLAEALRLHAAWLQASAWARSGGCFAVVTWGDWDLRTMLESECCFKGLAKPPCFNHWINLKIPFAAAMGGGRWAALRSAVEAAGLEWEGRPHCGLDDARNTARLLVELMRRGVQLSITTSLKAPSPQVTVTPYGGAAAACYCYCGVASRGGVVAVPGPMQGRRFYGCGHWTPSMGAVCSYFMWAD
;
A
#
# COMPACT_ATOMS: atom_id res chain seq x y z
N MET A 1 -50.38 45.70 -49.87
CA MET A 1 -50.45 45.21 -51.26
C MET A 1 -51.19 43.88 -51.24
N ILE A 2 -52.39 43.86 -51.83
CA ILE A 2 -53.06 42.74 -52.54
C ILE A 2 -53.10 41.33 -51.89
N LYS A 3 -54.33 40.92 -51.57
CA LYS A 3 -54.82 39.53 -51.38
C LYS A 3 -54.50 38.61 -52.56
N ARG A 4 -54.38 37.30 -52.31
CA ARG A 4 -54.76 36.12 -53.14
C ARG A 4 -53.94 34.91 -52.60
N ILE A 5 -54.33 33.63 -52.56
CA ILE A 5 -55.34 32.76 -53.21
C ILE A 5 -55.24 31.41 -52.41
N VAL A 6 -56.32 30.77 -51.92
CA VAL A 6 -57.08 29.65 -52.54
C VAL A 6 -56.14 28.50 -53.01
N SER A 7 -56.24 27.20 -52.74
CA SER A 7 -57.30 26.25 -52.41
C SER A 7 -56.66 24.89 -52.05
N MET A 8 -57.38 24.13 -51.20
CA MET A 8 -57.62 22.67 -51.14
C MET A 8 -56.62 21.67 -51.76
N PHE A 9 -56.29 20.60 -51.01
CA PHE A 9 -56.76 19.20 -51.19
C PHE A 9 -56.25 18.34 -50.00
N THR A 10 -57.14 17.96 -49.06
CA THR A 10 -57.64 16.59 -48.80
C THR A 10 -56.59 15.50 -48.54
N SER A 11 -56.61 14.91 -47.34
CA SER A 11 -56.98 13.49 -47.18
C SER A 11 -57.03 13.08 -45.70
N ASN A 12 -57.90 12.11 -45.47
CA ASN A 12 -58.44 11.62 -44.22
C ASN A 12 -57.62 10.42 -43.74
N SER A 13 -57.30 10.29 -42.45
CA SER A 13 -57.23 8.97 -41.78
C SER A 13 -57.05 9.09 -40.25
N SER A 14 -58.12 8.72 -39.56
CA SER A 14 -58.17 7.85 -38.37
C SER A 14 -56.98 7.88 -37.40
N GLY A 15 -57.23 8.45 -36.22
CA GLY A 15 -56.33 8.49 -35.08
C GLY A 15 -56.00 7.12 -34.50
N VAL A 16 -54.72 6.96 -34.18
CA VAL A 16 -54.17 5.90 -33.33
C VAL A 16 -53.93 6.53 -31.95
N PRO A 17 -54.40 5.94 -30.84
CA PRO A 17 -54.10 6.48 -29.52
C PRO A 17 -52.62 6.26 -29.19
N ALA A 18 -52.00 7.29 -28.61
CA ALA A 18 -50.64 7.20 -28.06
C ALA A 18 -50.62 6.20 -26.89
N PRO A 19 -49.57 5.37 -26.75
CA PRO A 19 -49.43 4.50 -25.59
C PRO A 19 -49.03 5.31 -24.34
N ASP A 20 -49.69 5.01 -23.23
CA ASP A 20 -49.39 5.54 -21.90
C ASP A 20 -47.93 5.22 -21.49
N PRO A 21 -47.17 6.17 -20.93
CA PRO A 21 -45.86 5.89 -20.37
C PRO A 21 -46.01 5.53 -18.88
N GLU A 22 -46.62 4.39 -18.57
CA GLU A 22 -46.42 3.73 -17.28
C GLU A 22 -45.57 2.47 -17.48
N ALA A 23 -44.30 2.70 -17.82
CA ALA A 23 -43.27 1.71 -17.60
C ALA A 23 -42.93 1.72 -16.10
N ALA A 24 -43.38 0.67 -15.40
CA ALA A 24 -42.99 0.36 -14.05
C ALA A 24 -41.47 0.52 -13.88
N VAL A 25 -41.06 1.48 -13.05
CA VAL A 25 -39.69 1.57 -12.55
C VAL A 25 -39.49 0.40 -11.61
N SER A 26 -39.05 -0.72 -12.17
CA SER A 26 -38.49 -1.82 -11.40
C SER A 26 -37.27 -1.28 -10.67
N SER A 27 -37.44 -0.95 -9.38
CA SER A 27 -36.37 -0.74 -8.43
C SER A 27 -35.69 -2.08 -8.14
N GLY A 28 -35.05 -2.64 -9.16
CA GLY A 28 -34.18 -3.78 -9.02
C GLY A 28 -32.93 -3.30 -8.31
N VAL A 29 -32.86 -3.48 -6.99
CA VAL A 29 -31.59 -3.56 -6.28
C VAL A 29 -30.80 -4.66 -7.00
N ARG A 30 -29.83 -4.26 -7.84
CA ARG A 30 -28.94 -5.24 -8.47
C ARG A 30 -28.24 -5.97 -7.34
N ALA A 31 -28.50 -7.27 -7.21
CA ALA A 31 -27.80 -8.11 -6.26
C ALA A 31 -26.29 -7.89 -6.43
N ALA A 32 -25.58 -7.69 -5.31
CA ALA A 32 -24.14 -7.51 -5.34
C ALA A 32 -23.51 -8.68 -6.10
N ARG A 33 -22.67 -8.36 -7.09
CA ARG A 33 -22.00 -9.37 -7.89
C ARG A 33 -21.08 -10.17 -6.97
N GLN A 34 -21.15 -11.49 -7.04
CA GLN A 34 -20.24 -12.35 -6.27
C GLN A 34 -18.79 -12.07 -6.69
N PRO A 35 -17.82 -12.11 -5.76
CA PRO A 35 -16.40 -11.98 -6.09
C PRO A 35 -15.97 -13.02 -7.12
N GLN A 36 -15.14 -12.61 -8.08
CA GLN A 36 -14.57 -13.56 -9.03
C GLN A 36 -13.39 -14.31 -8.37
N PRO A 37 -13.32 -15.65 -8.52
CA PRO A 37 -12.19 -16.42 -8.02
C PRO A 37 -10.84 -15.95 -8.59
N GLN A 38 -9.85 -15.86 -7.70
CA GLN A 38 -8.50 -15.39 -7.99
C GLN A 38 -7.52 -16.55 -8.16
N ALA A 39 -6.33 -16.24 -8.69
CA ALA A 39 -5.26 -17.23 -8.87
C ALA A 39 -4.51 -17.55 -7.56
N PHE A 40 -4.59 -16.67 -6.57
CA PHE A 40 -4.10 -16.92 -5.21
C PHE A 40 -5.23 -17.52 -4.40
N ASP A 41 -4.92 -18.52 -3.57
CA ASP A 41 -5.90 -19.10 -2.66
C ASP A 41 -6.26 -18.10 -1.56
N TYR A 42 -5.29 -17.28 -1.13
CA TYR A 42 -5.50 -16.27 -0.09
C TYR A 42 -4.72 -14.99 -0.33
N PHE A 43 -5.24 -13.89 0.21
CA PHE A 43 -4.52 -12.62 0.31
C PHE A 43 -4.24 -12.29 1.77
N VAL A 44 -3.00 -11.91 2.06
CA VAL A 44 -2.56 -11.40 3.36
C VAL A 44 -2.50 -9.88 3.25
N VAL A 45 -3.49 -9.19 3.77
CA VAL A 45 -3.58 -7.73 3.70
C VAL A 45 -2.99 -7.13 4.97
N LEU A 46 -2.00 -6.25 4.84
CA LEU A 46 -1.33 -5.60 5.98
C LEU A 46 -1.17 -4.09 5.78
N ASP A 47 -1.06 -3.37 6.88
CA ASP A 47 -0.82 -1.93 6.92
C ASP A 47 -0.04 -1.60 8.21
N PHE A 48 1.21 -1.14 8.10
CA PHE A 48 2.04 -0.84 9.28
C PHE A 48 1.76 0.57 9.79
N GLU A 49 1.68 0.72 11.11
CA GLU A 49 1.94 2.02 11.73
C GLU A 49 3.39 2.12 12.18
N ALA A 50 3.95 3.32 12.12
CA ALA A 50 5.33 3.58 12.51
C ALA A 50 5.47 4.88 13.31
N THR A 51 6.58 4.98 14.06
CA THR A 51 6.96 6.20 14.76
C THR A 51 6.95 7.39 13.79
N CYS A 52 6.41 8.53 14.23
CA CYS A 52 6.35 9.74 13.40
C CYS A 52 6.35 11.02 14.24
N ASP A 53 6.66 12.14 13.59
CA ASP A 53 6.57 13.46 14.21
C ASP A 53 5.95 14.47 13.24
N LYS A 54 5.42 15.56 13.78
CA LYS A 54 4.81 16.63 13.00
C LYS A 54 5.88 17.49 12.36
N GLY A 55 5.92 17.51 11.03
CA GLY A 55 6.80 18.42 10.27
C GLY A 55 8.28 18.02 10.25
N ALA A 56 8.63 16.87 10.83
CA ALA A 56 9.96 16.29 10.78
C ALA A 56 9.89 14.79 10.51
N ARG A 57 10.89 14.26 9.78
CA ARG A 57 11.04 12.83 9.60
C ARG A 57 11.86 12.27 10.75
N ILE A 58 11.27 11.37 11.54
CA ILE A 58 12.00 10.63 12.57
C ILE A 58 12.95 9.64 11.87
N TYR A 59 14.18 9.54 12.38
CA TYR A 59 15.16 8.55 11.93
C TYR A 59 15.88 7.90 13.13
N PRO A 60 15.97 6.56 13.19
CA PRO A 60 15.25 5.61 12.33
C PRO A 60 13.74 5.72 12.55
N GLN A 61 12.96 5.50 11.50
CA GLN A 61 11.54 5.21 11.67
C GLN A 61 11.40 3.76 12.10
N GLU A 62 10.48 3.45 13.02
CA GLU A 62 10.29 2.11 13.57
C GLU A 62 8.81 1.72 13.52
N ILE A 63 8.51 0.50 13.07
CA ILE A 63 7.16 -0.08 13.10
C ILE A 63 6.73 -0.16 14.57
N ILE A 64 5.51 0.25 14.83
CA ILE A 64 4.87 0.24 16.16
C ILE A 64 3.56 -0.54 16.19
N GLU A 65 2.98 -0.83 15.02
CA GLU A 65 1.87 -1.75 14.86
C GLU A 65 2.09 -2.62 13.62
N PHE A 66 1.91 -3.93 13.79
CA PHE A 66 1.93 -4.91 12.73
C PHE A 66 0.62 -5.71 12.74
N PRO A 67 -0.38 -5.29 11.96
CA PRO A 67 -1.61 -6.01 11.75
C PRO A 67 -1.61 -6.77 10.41
N SER A 68 -2.41 -7.83 10.34
CA SER A 68 -2.77 -8.46 9.06
C SER A 68 -4.13 -9.12 9.14
N VAL A 69 -4.86 -9.08 8.03
CA VAL A 69 -6.11 -9.81 7.83
C VAL A 69 -6.01 -10.70 6.61
N LEU A 70 -6.85 -11.74 6.54
CA LEU A 70 -6.85 -12.69 5.44
C LEU A 70 -8.13 -12.56 4.62
N VAL A 71 -8.01 -12.70 3.31
CA VAL A 71 -9.13 -12.76 2.37
C VAL A 71 -9.03 -14.04 1.56
N ASP A 72 -10.11 -14.82 1.53
CA ASP A 72 -10.24 -15.99 0.68
C ASP A 72 -10.27 -15.56 -0.81
N GLY A 73 -9.38 -16.14 -1.62
CA GLY A 73 -9.25 -15.78 -3.02
C GLY A 73 -10.37 -16.31 -3.92
N ALA A 74 -11.10 -17.34 -3.50
CA ALA A 74 -12.24 -17.88 -4.24
C ALA A 74 -13.54 -17.15 -3.91
N THR A 75 -13.79 -16.86 -2.63
CA THR A 75 -15.07 -16.28 -2.17
C THR A 75 -14.99 -14.80 -1.87
N GLY A 76 -13.80 -14.26 -1.58
CA GLY A 76 -13.64 -12.90 -1.06
C GLY A 76 -14.05 -12.75 0.42
N ASP A 77 -14.29 -13.85 1.13
CA ASP A 77 -14.62 -13.80 2.56
C ASP A 77 -13.39 -13.40 3.38
N LEU A 78 -13.61 -12.56 4.39
CA LEU A 78 -12.57 -12.21 5.37
C LEU A 78 -12.51 -13.30 6.43
N ASP A 79 -11.31 -13.78 6.74
CA ASP A 79 -11.11 -14.70 7.86
C ASP A 79 -11.37 -13.92 9.18
N PRO A 80 -12.20 -14.45 10.10
CA PRO A 80 -12.39 -13.84 11.41
C PRO A 80 -11.12 -13.85 12.28
N ALA A 81 -10.15 -14.72 11.99
CA ALA A 81 -8.84 -14.72 12.64
C ALA A 81 -7.95 -13.63 12.03
N GLU A 82 -7.60 -12.66 12.86
CA GLU A 82 -6.73 -11.54 12.49
C GLU A 82 -5.43 -11.61 13.28
N PHE A 83 -4.36 -11.06 12.70
CA PHE A 83 -3.11 -10.83 13.41
C PHE A 83 -3.00 -9.38 13.81
N ARG A 84 -2.55 -9.13 15.03
CA ARG A 84 -2.14 -7.80 15.49
C ARG A 84 -1.04 -7.94 16.53
N ALA A 85 0.09 -7.29 16.28
CA ALA A 85 1.15 -7.13 17.27
C ALA A 85 1.53 -5.66 17.37
N TYR A 86 1.59 -5.12 18.59
CA TYR A 86 2.29 -3.87 18.83
C TYR A 86 3.79 -4.16 18.91
N VAL A 87 4.56 -3.32 18.23
CA VAL A 87 6.01 -3.46 18.14
C VAL A 87 6.65 -2.40 19.03
N ARG A 88 7.59 -2.82 19.88
CA ARG A 88 8.30 -1.92 20.78
C ARG A 88 9.46 -1.24 20.04
N PRO A 89 9.43 0.09 19.81
CA PRO A 89 10.55 0.81 19.24
C PRO A 89 11.74 0.80 20.21
N GLN A 90 12.94 0.66 19.68
CA GLN A 90 14.19 0.55 20.44
C GLN A 90 14.99 1.86 20.43
N TYR A 91 14.82 2.68 19.39
CA TYR A 91 15.59 3.91 19.20
C TYR A 91 14.78 5.15 19.59
N HIS A 92 13.49 5.15 19.28
CA HIS A 92 12.53 6.18 19.73
C HIS A 92 11.44 5.54 20.59
N PRO A 93 11.78 5.07 21.81
CA PRO A 93 10.85 4.31 22.65
C PRO A 93 9.64 5.12 23.12
N VAL A 94 9.77 6.45 23.22
CA VAL A 94 8.69 7.35 23.62
C VAL A 94 8.02 7.92 22.38
N LEU A 95 6.74 7.61 22.18
CA LEU A 95 5.94 8.12 21.08
C LEU A 95 5.65 9.62 21.27
N THR A 96 5.87 10.38 20.20
CA THR A 96 5.47 11.80 20.15
C THR A 96 3.95 11.91 20.35
N ASP A 97 3.49 13.06 20.84
CA ASP A 97 2.05 13.34 20.93
C ASP A 97 1.38 13.22 19.55
N PHE A 98 2.04 13.74 18.50
CA PHE A 98 1.55 13.64 17.14
C PHE A 98 1.36 12.19 16.69
N CYS A 99 2.32 11.30 16.97
CA CYS A 99 2.23 9.89 16.61
C CYS A 99 1.06 9.21 17.33
N ARG A 100 0.89 9.47 18.64
CA ARG A 100 -0.21 8.92 19.42
C ARG A 100 -1.57 9.44 18.95
N ASP A 101 -1.66 10.74 18.65
CA ASP A 101 -2.88 11.36 18.14
C ASP A 101 -3.23 10.91 16.73
N LEU A 102 -2.21 10.71 15.87
CA LEU A 102 -2.41 10.22 14.51
C LEU A 102 -2.85 8.76 14.53
N THR A 103 -2.10 7.89 15.19
CA THR A 103 -2.29 6.42 15.12
C THR A 103 -3.31 5.88 16.12
N GLY A 104 -3.56 6.60 17.20
CA GLY A 104 -4.37 6.14 18.33
C GLY A 104 -3.65 5.14 19.25
N ILE A 105 -2.40 4.78 18.94
CA ILE A 105 -1.57 3.87 19.72
C ILE A 105 -1.13 4.58 21.00
N ARG A 106 -1.30 3.93 22.15
CA ARG A 106 -0.88 4.48 23.45
C ARG A 106 0.57 4.10 23.72
N GLN A 107 1.24 4.88 24.55
CA GLN A 107 2.59 4.54 25.01
C GLN A 107 2.64 3.15 25.65
N ALA A 108 1.63 2.81 26.46
CA ALA A 108 1.53 1.49 27.09
C ALA A 108 1.41 0.33 26.09
N ASP A 109 0.84 0.55 24.90
CA ASP A 109 0.71 -0.48 23.86
C ASP A 109 2.09 -0.85 23.31
N VAL A 110 2.95 0.14 23.03
CA VAL A 110 4.31 -0.11 22.54
C VAL A 110 5.27 -0.52 23.65
N ASP A 111 5.08 -0.05 24.89
CA ASP A 111 5.88 -0.48 26.04
C ASP A 111 5.69 -1.99 26.31
N GLY A 112 4.43 -2.45 26.21
CA GLY A 112 4.02 -3.86 26.28
C GLY A 112 4.22 -4.65 24.98
N GLY A 113 4.63 -3.98 23.90
CA GLY A 113 4.88 -4.58 22.60
C GLY A 113 6.12 -5.47 22.56
N VAL A 114 6.26 -6.20 21.46
CA VAL A 114 7.40 -7.10 21.22
C VAL A 114 8.43 -6.47 20.28
N PRO A 115 9.72 -6.87 20.30
CA PRO A 115 10.66 -6.44 19.28
C PRO A 115 10.21 -6.85 17.86
N LEU A 116 10.60 -6.08 16.83
CA LEU A 116 10.20 -6.37 15.44
C LEU A 116 10.52 -7.81 15.00
N ALA A 117 11.69 -8.33 15.37
CA ALA A 117 12.09 -9.70 15.04
C ALA A 117 11.10 -10.74 15.58
N GLU A 118 10.58 -10.51 16.78
CA GLU A 118 9.59 -11.37 17.42
C GLU A 118 8.21 -11.18 16.78
N ALA A 119 7.80 -9.95 16.45
CA ALA A 119 6.56 -9.70 15.72
C ALA A 119 6.53 -10.42 14.36
N LEU A 120 7.64 -10.40 13.61
CA LEU A 120 7.80 -11.16 12.36
C LEU A 120 7.66 -12.67 12.58
N ARG A 121 8.26 -13.20 13.66
CA ARG A 121 8.15 -14.62 14.02
C ARG A 121 6.72 -15.00 14.40
N LEU A 122 6.04 -14.18 15.19
CA LEU A 122 4.65 -14.38 15.59
C LEU A 122 3.71 -14.31 14.38
N HIS A 123 3.93 -13.37 13.46
CA HIS A 123 3.18 -13.27 12.21
C HIS A 123 3.34 -14.54 11.36
N ALA A 124 4.57 -15.00 11.17
CA ALA A 124 4.84 -16.23 10.44
C ALA A 124 4.18 -17.47 11.10
N ALA A 125 4.21 -17.56 12.43
CA ALA A 125 3.55 -18.63 13.16
C ALA A 125 2.01 -18.56 13.03
N TRP A 126 1.44 -17.36 13.08
CA TRP A 126 0.01 -17.16 12.84
C TRP A 126 -0.40 -17.57 11.43
N LEU A 127 0.37 -17.14 10.40
CA LEU A 127 0.15 -17.58 9.02
C LEU A 127 0.20 -19.11 8.92
N GLN A 128 1.19 -19.76 9.55
CA GLN A 128 1.33 -21.23 9.54
C GLN A 128 0.21 -21.97 10.28
N ALA A 129 -0.34 -21.37 11.33
CA ALA A 129 -1.42 -21.97 12.14
C ALA A 129 -2.81 -21.79 11.51
N SER A 130 -2.94 -20.87 10.57
CA SER A 130 -4.19 -20.61 9.86
C SER A 130 -4.74 -21.86 9.17
N ALA A 131 -6.05 -21.86 8.90
CA ALA A 131 -6.69 -22.99 8.23
C ALA A 131 -6.13 -23.27 6.83
N TRP A 132 -5.57 -22.26 6.18
CA TRP A 132 -5.09 -22.33 4.81
C TRP A 132 -3.62 -22.73 4.66
N ALA A 133 -2.76 -22.41 5.62
CA ALA A 133 -1.40 -22.95 5.58
C ALA A 133 -1.41 -24.48 5.68
N ARG A 134 -2.43 -25.04 6.34
CA ARG A 134 -2.69 -26.49 6.39
C ARG A 134 -3.19 -27.09 5.07
N SER A 135 -3.74 -26.29 4.16
CA SER A 135 -4.16 -26.75 2.83
C SER A 135 -3.06 -26.65 1.77
N GLY A 136 -1.88 -26.11 2.11
CA GLY A 136 -0.75 -25.95 1.19
C GLY A 136 -0.95 -24.86 0.14
N GLY A 137 -1.87 -23.92 0.37
CA GLY A 137 -2.29 -22.92 -0.61
C GLY A 137 -1.26 -21.82 -0.88
N CYS A 138 -1.33 -21.24 -2.08
CA CYS A 138 -0.54 -20.09 -2.51
C CYS A 138 -1.19 -18.79 -2.02
N PHE A 139 -0.42 -17.88 -1.42
CA PHE A 139 -0.92 -16.58 -0.99
C PHE A 139 -0.14 -15.41 -1.61
N ALA A 140 -0.76 -14.24 -1.63
CA ALA A 140 -0.11 -12.98 -1.97
C ALA A 140 -0.28 -11.95 -0.85
N VAL A 141 0.79 -11.20 -0.56
CA VAL A 141 0.71 -10.05 0.37
C VAL A 141 0.13 -8.85 -0.37
N VAL A 142 -0.71 -8.07 0.30
CA VAL A 142 -1.40 -6.90 -0.26
C VAL A 142 -1.20 -5.70 0.68
N THR A 143 -0.93 -4.53 0.10
CA THR A 143 -0.76 -3.25 0.81
C THR A 143 -1.36 -2.09 0.02
N TRP A 144 -1.67 -0.97 0.68
CA TRP A 144 -2.13 0.26 0.01
C TRP A 144 -0.97 1.16 -0.45
N GLY A 145 -0.02 0.58 -1.18
CA GLY A 145 1.16 1.28 -1.67
C GLY A 145 2.43 0.48 -1.51
N ASP A 146 3.55 1.12 -1.82
CA ASP A 146 4.86 0.49 -1.68
C ASP A 146 5.48 0.74 -0.30
N TRP A 147 4.97 1.70 0.48
CA TRP A 147 5.66 2.22 1.66
C TRP A 147 5.94 1.12 2.70
N ASP A 148 4.95 0.30 3.04
CA ASP A 148 5.06 -0.76 4.06
C ASP A 148 6.23 -1.71 3.81
N LEU A 149 6.28 -2.30 2.61
CA LEU A 149 7.21 -3.41 2.32
C LEU A 149 8.47 -2.96 1.60
N ARG A 150 8.43 -1.91 0.77
CA ARG A 150 9.61 -1.36 0.10
C ARG A 150 10.40 -0.44 1.02
N THR A 151 9.72 0.36 1.83
CA THR A 151 10.37 1.43 2.60
C THR A 151 10.46 1.06 4.07
N MET A 152 9.34 0.84 4.75
CA MET A 152 9.29 0.73 6.21
C MET A 152 9.98 -0.55 6.69
N LEU A 153 9.43 -1.72 6.36
CA LEU A 153 9.98 -3.01 6.78
C LEU A 153 11.40 -3.24 6.25
N GLU A 154 11.68 -2.84 5.01
CA GLU A 154 13.03 -2.96 4.43
C GLU A 154 14.05 -2.13 5.22
N SER A 155 13.74 -0.85 5.45
CA SER A 155 14.67 0.06 6.14
C SER A 155 14.92 -0.37 7.57
N GLU A 156 13.89 -0.78 8.30
CA GLU A 156 14.04 -1.18 9.69
C GLU A 156 14.78 -2.52 9.82
N CYS A 157 14.47 -3.50 8.96
CA CYS A 157 15.23 -4.75 8.91
C CYS A 157 16.71 -4.50 8.59
N CYS A 158 17.01 -3.68 7.59
CA CYS A 158 18.39 -3.30 7.27
C CYS A 158 19.08 -2.60 8.45
N PHE A 159 18.40 -1.64 9.09
CA PHE A 159 18.94 -0.86 10.20
C PHE A 159 19.22 -1.72 11.44
N LYS A 160 18.33 -2.67 11.75
CA LYS A 160 18.44 -3.58 12.91
C LYS A 160 19.22 -4.87 12.61
N GLY A 161 19.73 -5.05 11.38
CA GLY A 161 20.42 -6.27 10.97
C GLY A 161 19.53 -7.52 10.97
N LEU A 162 18.22 -7.35 10.73
CA LEU A 162 17.24 -8.44 10.69
C LEU A 162 17.09 -8.99 9.28
N ALA A 163 16.91 -10.30 9.17
CA ALA A 163 16.52 -10.93 7.92
C ALA A 163 15.03 -10.67 7.65
N LYS A 164 14.74 -9.97 6.55
CA LYS A 164 13.36 -9.77 6.11
C LYS A 164 12.78 -11.09 5.56
N PRO A 165 11.58 -11.52 6.01
CA PRO A 165 10.92 -12.70 5.46
C PRO A 165 10.73 -12.61 3.94
N PRO A 166 11.11 -13.64 3.16
CA PRO A 166 11.05 -13.58 1.68
C PRO A 166 9.66 -13.33 1.10
N CYS A 167 8.59 -13.75 1.80
CA CYS A 167 7.21 -13.48 1.37
C CYS A 167 6.91 -11.99 1.27
N PHE A 168 7.62 -11.13 2.01
CA PHE A 168 7.48 -9.67 1.96
C PHE A 168 8.30 -9.00 0.86
N ASN A 169 8.97 -9.77 0.00
CA ASN A 169 9.68 -9.24 -1.17
C ASN A 169 8.81 -9.23 -2.43
N HIS A 170 7.59 -9.77 -2.38
CA HIS A 170 6.64 -9.79 -3.47
C HIS A 170 5.25 -9.44 -2.95
N TRP A 171 4.63 -8.40 -3.50
CA TRP A 171 3.31 -7.98 -3.04
C TRP A 171 2.48 -7.33 -4.14
N ILE A 172 1.20 -7.18 -3.84
CA ILE A 172 0.22 -6.46 -4.62
C ILE A 172 0.06 -5.08 -3.97
N ASN A 173 0.61 -4.06 -4.63
CA ASN A 173 0.27 -2.67 -4.36
C ASN A 173 -1.12 -2.41 -4.96
N LEU A 174 -2.14 -2.40 -4.11
CA LEU A 174 -3.55 -2.38 -4.52
C LEU A 174 -3.94 -1.10 -5.28
N LYS A 175 -3.14 -0.01 -5.16
CA LYS A 175 -3.35 1.23 -5.93
C LYS A 175 -3.30 1.00 -7.44
N ILE A 176 -2.53 0.01 -7.90
CA ILE A 176 -2.36 -0.27 -9.33
C ILE A 176 -3.63 -0.89 -9.93
N PRO A 177 -4.12 -2.06 -9.47
CA PRO A 177 -5.37 -2.63 -9.98
C PRO A 177 -6.58 -1.74 -9.65
N PHE A 178 -6.57 -1.02 -8.52
CA PHE A 178 -7.61 -0.03 -8.23
C PHE A 178 -7.68 1.05 -9.31
N ALA A 179 -6.53 1.66 -9.66
CA ALA A 179 -6.52 2.73 -10.63
C ALA A 179 -6.94 2.27 -12.03
N ALA A 180 -6.57 1.05 -12.41
CA ALA A 180 -7.01 0.44 -13.65
C ALA A 180 -8.54 0.22 -13.68
N ALA A 181 -9.11 -0.28 -12.57
CA ALA A 181 -10.55 -0.57 -12.46
C ALA A 181 -11.42 0.69 -12.33
N MET A 182 -10.90 1.74 -11.71
CA MET A 182 -11.64 2.98 -11.42
C MET A 182 -11.37 4.11 -12.42
N GLY A 183 -10.48 3.88 -13.41
CA GLY A 183 -10.08 4.90 -14.38
C GLY A 183 -9.23 6.04 -13.80
N GLY A 184 -8.62 5.85 -12.63
CA GLY A 184 -7.85 6.88 -11.92
C GLY A 184 -7.66 6.57 -10.43
N GLY A 185 -7.09 7.53 -9.68
CA GLY A 185 -6.97 7.39 -8.21
C GLY A 185 -5.73 6.64 -7.71
N ARG A 186 -4.71 6.42 -8.56
CA ARG A 186 -3.42 5.83 -8.15
C ARG A 186 -2.76 6.57 -6.98
N TRP A 187 -2.98 7.88 -6.87
CA TRP A 187 -2.41 8.75 -5.85
C TRP A 187 -3.39 9.04 -4.70
N ALA A 188 -4.56 8.40 -4.68
CA ALA A 188 -5.54 8.61 -3.64
C ALA A 188 -5.05 8.06 -2.29
N ALA A 189 -5.42 8.76 -1.22
CA ALA A 189 -5.38 8.21 0.13
C ALA A 189 -6.36 7.02 0.23
N LEU A 190 -6.08 6.08 1.13
CA LEU A 190 -6.87 4.85 1.26
C LEU A 190 -8.35 5.15 1.46
N ARG A 191 -8.67 6.03 2.41
CA ARG A 191 -10.05 6.44 2.71
C ARG A 191 -10.80 6.94 1.47
N SER A 192 -10.19 7.84 0.70
CA SER A 192 -10.80 8.36 -0.52
C SER A 192 -11.00 7.29 -1.59
N ALA A 193 -10.11 6.29 -1.65
CA ALA A 193 -10.26 5.17 -2.58
C ALA A 193 -11.39 4.20 -2.17
N VAL A 194 -11.51 3.93 -0.87
CA VAL A 194 -12.63 3.15 -0.28
C VAL A 194 -13.96 3.84 -0.61
N GLU A 195 -14.07 5.14 -0.34
CA GLU A 195 -15.27 5.94 -0.63
C GLU A 195 -15.57 6.01 -2.12
N ALA A 196 -14.55 6.20 -2.98
CA ALA A 196 -14.70 6.20 -4.43
C ALA A 196 -15.15 4.85 -5.00
N ALA A 197 -14.84 3.74 -4.32
CA ALA A 197 -15.34 2.41 -4.67
C ALA A 197 -16.81 2.20 -4.25
N GLY A 198 -17.42 3.16 -3.55
CA GLY A 198 -18.79 3.06 -3.04
C GLY A 198 -18.88 2.31 -1.70
N LEU A 199 -17.76 2.16 -0.99
CA LEU A 199 -17.71 1.56 0.34
C LEU A 199 -17.67 2.65 1.41
N GLU A 200 -18.28 2.40 2.56
CA GLU A 200 -18.16 3.29 3.72
C GLU A 200 -16.89 2.96 4.51
N TRP A 201 -16.18 3.97 5.00
CA TRP A 201 -15.04 3.78 5.89
C TRP A 201 -15.48 3.20 7.23
N GLU A 202 -14.83 2.12 7.67
CA GLU A 202 -15.09 1.49 8.97
C GLU A 202 -13.89 1.67 9.91
N GLY A 203 -14.16 1.90 11.20
CA GLY A 203 -13.09 2.05 12.21
C GLY A 203 -12.36 3.40 12.14
N ARG A 204 -11.15 3.44 12.69
CA ARG A 204 -10.37 4.67 12.87
C ARG A 204 -9.27 4.76 11.80
N PRO A 205 -9.17 5.85 11.03
CA PRO A 205 -8.02 6.07 10.13
C PRO A 205 -6.70 6.03 10.89
N HIS A 206 -5.65 5.46 10.27
CA HIS A 206 -4.33 5.29 10.88
C HIS A 206 -4.32 4.38 12.12
N CYS A 207 -5.35 3.55 12.28
CA CYS A 207 -5.26 2.35 13.10
C CYS A 207 -4.91 1.23 12.13
N GLY A 208 -3.72 0.65 12.21
CA GLY A 208 -3.22 -0.24 11.16
C GLY A 208 -4.17 -1.43 10.91
N LEU A 209 -4.82 -1.95 11.95
CA LEU A 209 -5.79 -3.03 11.78
C LEU A 209 -7.07 -2.59 11.03
N ASP A 210 -7.58 -1.39 11.31
CA ASP A 210 -8.76 -0.87 10.61
C ASP A 210 -8.40 -0.51 9.16
N ASP A 211 -7.20 0.03 8.92
CA ASP A 211 -6.70 0.34 7.57
C ASP A 211 -6.50 -0.95 6.75
N ALA A 212 -5.96 -2.03 7.36
CA ALA A 212 -5.86 -3.35 6.75
C ALA A 212 -7.24 -3.96 6.40
N ARG A 213 -8.23 -3.85 7.29
CA ARG A 213 -9.62 -4.30 7.03
C ARG A 213 -10.27 -3.52 5.88
N ASN A 214 -10.11 -2.20 5.84
CA ASN A 214 -10.65 -1.40 4.75
C ASN A 214 -9.94 -1.70 3.42
N THR A 215 -8.62 -1.94 3.44
CA THR A 215 -7.87 -2.40 2.27
C THR A 215 -8.38 -3.77 1.80
N ALA A 216 -8.69 -4.69 2.71
CA ALA A 216 -9.30 -5.98 2.39
C ALA A 216 -10.70 -5.83 1.78
N ARG A 217 -11.56 -4.96 2.34
CA ARG A 217 -12.88 -4.66 1.76
C ARG A 217 -12.76 -4.09 0.34
N LEU A 218 -11.78 -3.22 0.11
CA LEU A 218 -11.49 -2.67 -1.20
C LEU A 218 -10.97 -3.74 -2.19
N LEU A 219 -10.08 -4.63 -1.73
CA LEU A 219 -9.60 -5.77 -2.49
C LEU A 219 -10.76 -6.66 -2.98
N VAL A 220 -11.68 -7.00 -2.07
CA VAL A 220 -12.88 -7.80 -2.38
C VAL A 220 -13.79 -7.07 -3.37
N GLU A 221 -13.95 -5.76 -3.23
CA GLU A 221 -14.73 -4.97 -4.19
C GLU A 221 -14.11 -4.99 -5.60
N LEU A 222 -12.77 -4.98 -5.72
CA LEU A 222 -12.11 -5.17 -7.02
C LEU A 222 -12.36 -6.59 -7.57
N MET A 223 -12.36 -7.62 -6.72
CA MET A 223 -12.73 -8.98 -7.13
C MET A 223 -14.17 -9.06 -7.63
N ARG A 224 -15.14 -8.38 -6.98
CA ARG A 224 -16.54 -8.29 -7.44
C ARG A 224 -16.68 -7.60 -8.79
N ARG A 225 -15.81 -6.63 -9.07
CA ARG A 225 -15.73 -5.95 -10.37
C ARG A 225 -15.06 -6.80 -11.46
N GLY A 226 -14.51 -7.97 -11.10
CA GLY A 226 -13.87 -8.91 -12.02
C GLY A 226 -12.41 -8.57 -12.32
N VAL A 227 -11.75 -7.87 -11.42
CA VAL A 227 -10.31 -7.59 -11.52
C VAL A 227 -9.54 -8.85 -11.13
N GLN A 228 -8.70 -9.35 -12.03
CA GLN A 228 -7.76 -10.43 -11.73
C GLN A 228 -6.48 -9.85 -11.13
N LEU A 229 -6.20 -10.22 -9.89
CA LEU A 229 -5.09 -9.70 -9.10
C LEU A 229 -3.81 -10.49 -9.37
N SER A 230 -2.68 -9.78 -9.48
CA SER A 230 -1.35 -10.36 -9.68
C SER A 230 -0.31 -9.53 -8.95
N ILE A 231 0.85 -10.13 -8.65
CA ILE A 231 1.97 -9.43 -8.02
C ILE A 231 2.35 -8.22 -8.87
N THR A 232 2.24 -7.02 -8.30
CA THR A 232 2.55 -5.78 -8.99
C THR A 232 3.97 -5.31 -8.72
N THR A 233 4.57 -5.79 -7.63
CA THR A 233 5.82 -5.26 -7.14
C THR A 233 6.66 -6.37 -6.54
N SER A 234 7.95 -6.34 -6.85
CA SER A 234 8.93 -7.23 -6.28
C SER A 234 10.19 -6.47 -5.97
N LEU A 235 10.77 -6.71 -4.79
CA LEU A 235 12.17 -6.38 -4.56
C LEU A 235 12.98 -7.46 -5.26
N LYS A 236 13.88 -7.04 -6.15
CA LYS A 236 14.86 -7.99 -6.68
C LYS A 236 15.58 -8.58 -5.48
N ALA A 237 15.78 -9.90 -5.47
CA ALA A 237 16.82 -10.49 -4.63
C ALA A 237 18.08 -9.64 -4.83
N PRO A 238 18.87 -9.36 -3.79
CA PRO A 238 20.19 -8.78 -4.02
C PRO A 238 20.82 -9.71 -5.07
N SER A 239 21.10 -9.14 -6.25
CA SER A 239 21.92 -9.81 -7.25
C SER A 239 23.11 -10.43 -6.52
N PRO A 240 23.55 -11.66 -6.85
CA PRO A 240 24.84 -12.14 -6.34
C PRO A 240 25.81 -10.99 -6.59
N GLN A 241 26.37 -10.49 -5.49
CA GLN A 241 27.02 -9.18 -5.38
C GLN A 241 27.66 -8.81 -6.72
N VAL A 242 27.08 -7.86 -7.46
CA VAL A 242 27.84 -7.23 -8.54
C VAL A 242 28.89 -6.42 -7.82
N THR A 243 30.05 -7.04 -7.61
CA THR A 243 31.26 -6.41 -7.11
C THR A 243 31.70 -5.39 -8.15
N VAL A 244 31.11 -4.19 -8.11
CA VAL A 244 31.72 -3.04 -8.75
C VAL A 244 32.83 -2.60 -7.83
N THR A 245 34.06 -3.01 -8.15
CA THR A 245 35.26 -2.49 -7.52
C THR A 245 35.32 -0.99 -7.78
N PRO A 246 35.17 -0.13 -6.75
CA PRO A 246 35.75 1.19 -6.88
C PRO A 246 37.26 0.98 -6.92
N TYR A 247 37.96 1.81 -7.67
CA TYR A 247 39.42 1.85 -7.67
C TYR A 247 40.00 1.68 -6.25
N GLY A 248 40.60 0.51 -6.01
CA GLY A 248 41.45 0.21 -4.86
C GLY A 248 40.79 0.20 -3.48
N GLY A 249 40.37 -0.99 -3.03
CA GLY A 249 40.52 -1.40 -1.63
C GLY A 249 39.30 -1.25 -0.70
N ALA A 250 38.95 -2.38 -0.07
CA ALA A 250 37.97 -2.61 1.00
C ALA A 250 36.48 -2.51 0.63
N ALA A 251 35.81 -3.67 0.74
CA ALA A 251 34.40 -3.88 0.45
C ALA A 251 33.49 -3.44 1.61
N ALA A 252 32.77 -2.34 1.43
CA ALA A 252 31.52 -2.08 2.14
C ALA A 252 30.60 -1.28 1.22
N ALA A 253 29.68 -1.98 0.53
CA ALA A 253 28.63 -1.31 -0.23
C ALA A 253 27.62 -0.71 0.77
N CYS A 254 27.64 0.61 0.94
CA CYS A 254 26.60 1.30 1.70
C CYS A 254 25.35 1.49 0.83
N TYR A 255 24.19 1.07 1.31
CA TYR A 255 22.90 1.30 0.65
C TYR A 255 22.20 2.52 1.28
N CYS A 256 21.45 3.29 0.48
CA CYS A 256 20.61 4.38 0.96
C CYS A 256 19.39 3.86 1.73
N TYR A 257 18.71 4.73 2.48
CA TYR A 257 17.41 4.44 3.12
C TYR A 257 16.27 4.12 2.13
N CYS A 258 16.52 4.33 0.83
CA CYS A 258 15.64 3.97 -0.26
C CYS A 258 15.94 2.59 -0.87
N GLY A 259 16.89 1.83 -0.31
CA GLY A 259 17.26 0.49 -0.75
C GLY A 259 18.11 0.43 -2.02
N VAL A 260 18.54 1.57 -2.58
CA VAL A 260 19.51 1.62 -3.70
C VAL A 260 20.94 1.81 -3.19
N ALA A 261 21.92 1.35 -3.97
CA ALA A 261 23.33 1.59 -3.64
C ALA A 261 23.58 3.09 -3.47
N SER A 262 24.23 3.49 -2.37
CA SER A 262 24.60 4.89 -2.17
C SER A 262 25.58 5.36 -3.25
N ARG A 263 25.55 6.66 -3.55
CA ARG A 263 26.46 7.28 -4.52
C ARG A 263 27.51 8.10 -3.79
N GLY A 264 28.77 7.79 -4.04
CA GLY A 264 29.89 8.56 -3.51
C GLY A 264 30.07 9.90 -4.21
N GLY A 265 30.54 10.91 -3.48
CA GLY A 265 30.88 12.23 -3.97
C GLY A 265 32.01 12.89 -3.17
N VAL A 266 32.50 14.03 -3.66
CA VAL A 266 33.52 14.86 -3.00
C VAL A 266 33.00 16.28 -2.90
N VAL A 267 33.20 16.93 -1.75
CA VAL A 267 32.83 18.33 -1.56
C VAL A 267 33.75 19.22 -2.41
N ALA A 268 33.21 19.76 -3.50
CA ALA A 268 33.92 20.70 -4.38
C ALA A 268 33.81 22.17 -3.93
N VAL A 269 32.88 22.47 -3.02
CA VAL A 269 32.62 23.83 -2.53
C VAL A 269 33.77 24.26 -1.61
N PRO A 270 34.35 25.46 -1.78
CA PRO A 270 35.38 25.98 -0.89
C PRO A 270 34.91 26.05 0.57
N GLY A 271 35.72 25.51 1.48
CA GLY A 271 35.42 25.54 2.92
C GLY A 271 36.12 24.44 3.72
N PRO A 272 35.87 24.35 5.04
CA PRO A 272 36.54 23.39 5.94
C PRO A 272 36.37 21.92 5.55
N MET A 273 35.33 21.62 4.76
CA MET A 273 34.99 20.26 4.32
C MET A 273 35.40 20.00 2.86
N GLN A 274 36.03 20.99 2.19
CA GLN A 274 36.46 20.86 0.80
C GLN A 274 37.40 19.66 0.63
N GLY A 275 37.16 18.85 -0.39
CA GLY A 275 37.92 17.63 -0.65
C GLY A 275 37.51 16.42 0.20
N ARG A 276 36.64 16.57 1.21
CA ARG A 276 36.11 15.42 1.95
C ARG A 276 35.15 14.61 1.10
N ARG A 277 35.24 13.30 1.25
CA ARG A 277 34.41 12.30 0.56
C ARG A 277 33.14 12.02 1.36
N PHE A 278 32.03 11.78 0.68
CA PHE A 278 30.75 11.41 1.29
C PHE A 278 30.00 10.40 0.44
N TYR A 279 29.00 9.75 1.02
CA TYR A 279 28.01 8.90 0.36
C TYR A 279 26.63 9.50 0.55
N GLY A 280 25.89 9.66 -0.54
CA GLY A 280 24.51 10.16 -0.55
C GLY A 280 23.54 9.14 -1.16
N CYS A 281 22.24 9.45 -1.13
CA CYS A 281 21.22 8.66 -1.82
C CYS A 281 21.59 8.39 -3.29
N GLY A 282 21.62 7.12 -3.70
CA GLY A 282 21.92 6.75 -5.09
C GLY A 282 20.85 7.17 -6.08
N HIS A 283 19.63 7.36 -5.61
CA HIS A 283 18.51 7.86 -6.38
C HIS A 283 18.43 9.38 -6.20
N TRP A 284 19.46 10.07 -6.69
CA TRP A 284 19.54 11.52 -6.72
C TRP A 284 19.58 12.01 -8.17
N THR A 285 18.75 12.99 -8.51
CA THR A 285 18.81 13.70 -9.78
C THR A 285 18.81 15.21 -9.56
N PRO A 286 19.35 16.01 -10.50
CA PRO A 286 19.28 17.47 -10.40
C PRO A 286 17.85 18.04 -10.36
N SER A 287 16.87 17.31 -10.93
CA SER A 287 15.48 17.75 -11.02
C SER A 287 14.60 17.33 -9.83
N MET A 288 14.90 16.20 -9.19
CA MET A 288 14.06 15.64 -8.11
C MET A 288 14.76 15.64 -6.75
N GLY A 289 16.04 16.00 -6.69
CA GLY A 289 16.85 15.86 -5.48
C GLY A 289 17.04 14.39 -5.10
N ALA A 290 17.41 14.15 -3.84
CA ALA A 290 17.56 12.81 -3.32
C ALA A 290 16.20 12.23 -2.93
N VAL A 291 15.91 10.99 -3.35
CA VAL A 291 14.70 10.25 -2.93
C VAL A 291 14.69 9.98 -1.40
N CYS A 292 15.84 9.92 -0.76
CA CYS A 292 15.94 9.86 0.70
C CYS A 292 17.10 10.70 1.22
N SER A 293 17.07 11.06 2.49
CA SER A 293 18.09 11.87 3.15
C SER A 293 19.35 11.10 3.55
N TYR A 294 19.60 9.92 2.96
CA TYR A 294 20.80 9.14 3.26
C TYR A 294 22.05 9.98 2.98
N PHE A 295 22.88 10.15 4.01
CA PHE A 295 24.15 10.84 3.95
C PHE A 295 25.13 10.24 4.97
N MET A 296 26.36 10.01 4.55
CA MET A 296 27.44 9.51 5.40
C MET A 296 28.77 10.10 4.94
N TRP A 297 29.65 10.53 5.84
CA TRP A 297 31.02 10.88 5.46
C TRP A 297 31.80 9.60 5.17
N ALA A 298 32.61 9.59 4.12
CA ALA A 298 33.59 8.52 3.93
C ALA A 298 34.78 8.85 4.83
N ASP A 299 35.04 7.99 5.82
CA ASP A 299 36.22 8.09 6.69
C ASP A 299 37.53 7.92 5.90
#